data_AF-A0A2Z6QSI0-F1
#
_entry.id   AF-A0A2Z6QSI0-F1
#
_cell.length_a   1.000
_cell.length_b   1.000
_cell.length_c   1.000
_cell.angle_alpha   90.00
_cell.angle_beta   90.00
_cell.angle_gamma   90.00
#
_symmetry.space_group_name_H-M   'P 1'
#
loop_
_entity.id
_entity.type
_entity.pdbx_description
1 polymer ?
#
loop_
_entity_poly.entity_id
_entity_poly.type
_entity_poly.pdbx_seq_one_letter_code
_entity_poly.pdbx_strand_id
1 'polypeptide(L)'
;MFNGGNSYQDVIKIAGHYTDDVKNASMIINSYLRKGEFIVFDLIRPEDDPLAICLSSIQTLNKAHQSDITPMSHDKVGNHIYKYREVIKIIATRYRCSFALTDKSSAQMAKAIQKIYNDLNDPLNLPKDFIVDRGTKYMGECRDLLLSYGVRIQYTNSKHGIAIAKSDHQEFEKHAYFWQDAEDFHLSLTDRSRTWFKGLCINDNIFNNTPTLLIGMSPNETVKKALKGKVEHRRPVCYNKPLLPSYTEVWHLLEPGELEGGRKRATDCNWSPEVFTIDSYLIKENQPILYKLYNDLRCSFVREELQIIKHMG
;
A
#
# COMPACT_ATOMS: atom_id res chain seq x y z
N MET A 1 -23.66 -9.65 -2.18
CA MET A 1 -24.98 -10.33 -2.27
C MET A 1 -25.76 -9.69 -3.41
N PHE A 2 -26.41 -10.51 -4.24
CA PHE A 2 -27.34 -10.04 -5.28
C PHE A 2 -28.55 -9.34 -4.64
N ASN A 3 -29.08 -8.32 -5.32
CA ASN A 3 -30.24 -7.54 -4.89
C ASN A 3 -31.60 -8.27 -5.03
N GLY A 4 -31.61 -9.60 -5.00
CA GLY A 4 -32.76 -10.42 -5.40
C GLY A 4 -33.17 -11.55 -4.47
N GLY A 5 -32.71 -11.59 -3.22
CA GLY A 5 -33.24 -12.53 -2.22
C GLY A 5 -32.83 -14.01 -2.36
N ASN A 6 -31.71 -14.33 -3.04
CA ASN A 6 -31.24 -15.72 -3.16
C ASN A 6 -30.34 -16.15 -1.98
N SER A 7 -30.40 -17.45 -1.67
CA SER A 7 -29.77 -18.08 -0.51
C SER A 7 -28.31 -18.49 -0.76
N TYR A 8 -27.55 -18.73 0.31
CA TYR A 8 -26.16 -19.23 0.25
C TYR A 8 -26.02 -20.56 -0.53
N GLN A 9 -27.08 -21.37 -0.56
CA GLN A 9 -27.14 -22.63 -1.32
C GLN A 9 -27.19 -22.40 -2.83
N ASP A 10 -27.74 -21.28 -3.29
CA ASP A 10 -27.82 -20.94 -4.73
C ASP A 10 -26.45 -20.56 -5.30
N VAL A 11 -25.59 -19.96 -4.47
CA VAL A 11 -24.20 -19.62 -4.81
C VAL A 11 -23.35 -20.89 -4.97
N ILE A 12 -23.53 -21.88 -4.09
CA ILE A 12 -22.83 -23.17 -4.16
C ILE A 12 -23.27 -23.96 -5.40
N LYS A 13 -24.56 -23.91 -5.77
CA LYS A 13 -25.06 -24.52 -7.01
C LYS A 13 -24.45 -23.91 -8.27
N ILE A 14 -24.27 -22.59 -8.31
CA ILE A 14 -23.66 -21.92 -9.46
C ILE A 14 -22.16 -22.23 -9.52
N ALA A 15 -21.44 -22.15 -8.39
CA ALA A 15 -20.02 -22.45 -8.34
C ALA A 15 -19.71 -23.93 -8.64
N GLY A 16 -20.59 -24.85 -8.21
CA GLY A 16 -20.43 -26.30 -8.39
C GLY A 16 -20.57 -26.82 -9.83
N HIS A 17 -21.01 -25.99 -10.77
CA HIS A 17 -21.13 -26.38 -12.18
C HIS A 17 -19.86 -26.11 -13.03
N TYR A 18 -18.83 -25.44 -12.49
CA TYR A 18 -17.74 -24.88 -13.31
C TYR A 18 -16.32 -25.24 -12.86
N THR A 19 -16.11 -26.37 -12.20
CA THR A 19 -14.78 -26.73 -11.67
C THR A 19 -13.83 -27.35 -12.70
N ASP A 20 -14.28 -27.73 -13.90
CA ASP A 20 -13.43 -28.55 -14.80
C ASP A 20 -13.01 -27.86 -16.12
N ASP A 21 -13.55 -26.66 -16.44
CA ASP A 21 -13.14 -25.91 -17.64
C ASP A 21 -12.88 -24.42 -17.33
N VAL A 22 -11.63 -24.17 -16.91
CA VAL A 22 -11.07 -22.85 -16.57
C VAL A 22 -11.17 -21.86 -17.75
N LYS A 23 -11.10 -22.34 -19.00
CA LYS A 23 -11.08 -21.49 -20.18
C LYS A 23 -12.47 -20.95 -20.51
N ASN A 24 -13.49 -21.80 -20.37
CA ASN A 24 -14.88 -21.40 -20.56
C ASN A 24 -15.35 -20.49 -19.41
N ALA A 25 -14.93 -20.77 -18.17
CA ALA A 25 -15.16 -19.89 -17.03
C ALA A 25 -14.58 -18.48 -17.24
N SER A 26 -13.34 -18.37 -17.74
CA SER A 26 -12.69 -17.09 -18.05
C SER A 26 -13.42 -16.29 -19.14
N MET A 27 -13.91 -16.95 -20.20
CA MET A 27 -14.63 -16.29 -21.28
C MET A 27 -15.98 -15.73 -20.83
N ILE A 28 -16.70 -16.48 -20.00
CA ILE A 28 -18.01 -16.09 -19.47
C ILE A 28 -17.85 -14.93 -18.48
N ILE A 29 -16.88 -15.00 -17.57
CA ILE A 29 -16.53 -13.89 -16.66
C ILE A 29 -16.21 -12.62 -17.47
N ASN A 30 -15.39 -12.72 -18.51
CA ASN A 30 -15.07 -11.58 -19.38
C ASN A 30 -16.27 -11.06 -20.20
N SER A 31 -17.25 -11.91 -20.52
CA SER A 31 -18.52 -11.51 -21.16
C SER A 31 -19.38 -10.69 -20.19
N TYR A 32 -19.48 -11.12 -18.95
CA TYR A 32 -20.23 -10.44 -17.90
C TYR A 32 -19.57 -9.12 -17.46
N LEU A 33 -18.23 -9.06 -17.43
CA LEU A 33 -17.46 -7.82 -17.23
C LEU A 33 -17.70 -6.81 -18.37
N ARG A 34 -17.78 -7.28 -19.63
CA ARG A 34 -18.03 -6.42 -20.81
C ARG A 34 -19.45 -5.87 -20.88
N LYS A 35 -20.43 -6.58 -20.30
CA LYS A 35 -21.84 -6.15 -20.25
C LYS A 35 -22.16 -5.23 -19.08
N GLY A 36 -21.22 -5.00 -18.15
CA GLY A 36 -21.43 -4.18 -16.96
C GLY A 36 -22.42 -4.78 -15.95
N GLU A 37 -22.82 -6.05 -16.13
CA GLU A 37 -23.75 -6.78 -15.25
C GLU A 37 -23.07 -7.27 -13.96
N PHE A 38 -21.75 -7.14 -13.89
CA PHE A 38 -20.96 -7.28 -12.68
C PHE A 38 -20.03 -6.07 -12.58
N ILE A 39 -19.93 -5.53 -11.37
CA ILE A 39 -18.83 -4.64 -11.04
C ILE A 39 -18.02 -5.34 -9.95
N VAL A 40 -16.82 -5.77 -10.33
CA VAL A 40 -15.78 -6.10 -9.35
C VAL A 40 -15.25 -4.76 -8.85
N PHE A 41 -15.73 -4.33 -7.70
CA PHE A 41 -15.23 -3.12 -7.06
C PHE A 41 -14.01 -3.45 -6.21
N ASP A 42 -12.93 -2.74 -6.51
CA ASP A 42 -11.63 -2.83 -5.87
C ASP A 42 -11.71 -2.36 -4.41
N LEU A 43 -11.54 -3.29 -3.47
CA LEU A 43 -11.85 -3.05 -2.07
C LEU A 43 -10.77 -2.27 -1.32
N ILE A 44 -9.61 -1.99 -1.92
CA ILE A 44 -8.64 -1.02 -1.41
C ILE A 44 -7.82 -0.54 -2.60
N ARG A 45 -7.99 0.71 -3.03
CA ARG A 45 -7.41 1.23 -4.28
C ARG A 45 -5.92 0.83 -4.43
N PRO A 46 -5.55 0.17 -5.54
CA PRO A 46 -4.22 -0.42 -5.73
C PRO A 46 -3.17 0.67 -6.02
N GLU A 47 -1.88 0.34 -5.94
CA GLU A 47 -0.75 1.30 -6.07
C GLU A 47 -0.73 2.01 -7.45
N ASP A 48 -1.45 1.45 -8.40
CA ASP A 48 -1.72 1.92 -9.76
C ASP A 48 -3.00 2.78 -9.90
N ASP A 49 -3.82 2.95 -8.85
CA ASP A 49 -4.98 3.86 -8.91
C ASP A 49 -4.53 5.32 -9.12
N PRO A 50 -5.15 6.09 -10.03
CA PRO A 50 -4.90 7.52 -10.16
C PRO A 50 -5.16 8.33 -8.86
N LEU A 51 -5.85 7.79 -7.88
CA LEU A 51 -6.08 8.33 -6.54
C LEU A 51 -5.13 7.73 -5.48
N ALA A 52 -4.16 6.89 -5.88
CA ALA A 52 -3.09 6.44 -5.01
C ALA A 52 -2.23 7.64 -4.58
N ILE A 53 -2.09 7.77 -3.26
CA ILE A 53 -1.51 8.95 -2.60
C ILE A 53 -0.09 9.19 -3.12
N CYS A 54 0.12 10.34 -3.76
CA CYS A 54 1.40 10.67 -4.37
C CYS A 54 2.28 11.46 -3.39
N LEU A 55 2.86 10.72 -2.44
CA LEU A 55 3.42 11.27 -1.20
C LEU A 55 4.70 12.12 -1.34
N SER A 56 5.38 12.16 -2.49
CA SER A 56 6.61 12.96 -2.58
C SER A 56 7.00 13.35 -4.00
N SER A 57 7.64 14.51 -4.15
CA SER A 57 8.36 14.95 -5.35
C SER A 57 9.82 14.46 -5.40
N ILE A 58 10.14 13.39 -4.65
CA ILE A 58 11.49 12.85 -4.58
C ILE A 58 11.78 12.10 -5.87
N GLN A 59 12.64 12.69 -6.69
CA GLN A 59 13.05 12.14 -7.99
C GLN A 59 14.45 11.54 -7.97
N THR A 60 15.19 11.71 -6.88
CA THR A 60 16.56 11.22 -6.75
C THR A 60 16.56 9.84 -6.10
N LEU A 61 17.22 8.89 -6.76
CA LEU A 61 17.41 7.53 -6.25
C LEU A 61 18.04 7.56 -4.86
N ASN A 62 17.55 6.72 -3.94
CA ASN A 62 18.03 6.61 -2.56
C ASN A 62 18.07 7.95 -1.79
N LYS A 63 17.34 9.01 -2.22
CA LYS A 63 17.21 10.23 -1.39
C LYS A 63 16.44 9.90 -0.11
N ALA A 64 15.35 9.16 -0.24
CA ALA A 64 14.53 8.77 0.89
C ALA A 64 13.97 7.36 0.72
N HIS A 65 14.01 6.59 1.80
CA HIS A 65 13.36 5.29 1.91
C HIS A 65 12.21 5.38 2.90
N GLN A 66 11.23 4.51 2.72
CA GLN A 66 10.12 4.36 3.64
C GLN A 66 9.99 2.91 4.07
N SER A 67 9.73 2.67 5.35
CA SER A 67 9.59 1.33 5.92
C SER A 67 8.31 1.19 6.73
N ASP A 68 7.68 0.02 6.65
CA ASP A 68 6.55 -0.36 7.50
C ASP A 68 6.50 -1.86 7.77
N ILE A 69 6.00 -2.21 8.96
CA ILE A 69 5.89 -3.58 9.43
C ILE A 69 4.46 -4.11 9.30
N THR A 70 4.35 -5.31 8.78
CA THR A 70 3.11 -6.05 8.62
C THR A 70 3.13 -7.32 9.46
N PRO A 71 2.17 -7.52 10.38
CA PRO A 71 1.89 -8.83 10.96
C PRO A 71 1.39 -9.81 9.90
N MET A 72 1.95 -11.03 9.90
CA MET A 72 1.56 -12.11 9.00
C MET A 72 1.11 -13.33 9.81
N SER A 73 0.50 -14.32 9.12
CA SER A 73 0.25 -15.63 9.71
C SER A 73 1.57 -16.30 10.14
N HIS A 74 1.52 -17.18 11.14
CA HIS A 74 2.73 -17.83 11.66
C HIS A 74 3.25 -18.86 10.66
N ASP A 75 4.37 -18.56 10.00
CA ASP A 75 5.02 -19.43 9.03
C ASP A 75 6.25 -20.10 9.64
N LYS A 76 6.22 -21.43 9.74
CA LYS A 76 7.33 -22.22 10.31
C LYS A 76 8.19 -22.77 9.18
N VAL A 77 9.44 -22.29 9.11
CA VAL A 77 10.43 -22.75 8.12
C VAL A 77 11.68 -23.23 8.87
N GLY A 78 11.89 -24.55 8.85
CA GLY A 78 12.93 -25.19 9.66
C GLY A 78 12.69 -24.95 11.16
N ASN A 79 13.69 -24.39 11.84
CA ASN A 79 13.64 -24.08 13.27
C ASN A 79 13.13 -22.66 13.57
N HIS A 80 12.77 -21.89 12.55
CA HIS A 80 12.32 -20.50 12.69
C HIS A 80 10.82 -20.38 12.46
N ILE A 81 10.17 -19.49 13.22
CA ILE A 81 8.77 -19.12 13.05
C ILE A 81 8.72 -17.63 12.70
N TYR A 82 8.45 -17.33 11.44
CA TYR A 82 8.28 -15.97 10.94
C TYR A 82 6.86 -15.49 11.23
N LYS A 83 6.76 -14.25 11.69
CA LYS A 83 5.50 -13.64 12.15
C LYS A 83 5.25 -12.27 11.55
N TYR A 84 6.30 -11.63 11.05
CA TYR A 84 6.23 -10.26 10.57
C TYR A 84 6.95 -10.16 9.24
N ARG A 85 6.37 -9.41 8.32
CA ARG A 85 7.01 -8.91 7.12
C ARG A 85 7.36 -7.45 7.34
N GLU A 86 8.55 -7.07 6.95
CA GLU A 86 8.99 -5.69 6.85
C GLU A 86 9.26 -5.38 5.38
N VAL A 87 9.03 -4.15 4.95
CA VAL A 87 9.33 -3.72 3.58
C VAL A 87 10.07 -2.39 3.60
N ILE A 88 11.17 -2.29 2.87
CA ILE A 88 11.86 -1.03 2.58
C ILE A 88 11.57 -0.64 1.15
N LYS A 89 11.02 0.56 0.96
CA LYS A 89 10.73 1.12 -0.36
C LYS A 89 11.61 2.33 -0.68
N ILE A 90 12.22 2.33 -1.86
CA ILE A 90 12.81 3.52 -2.45
C ILE A 90 11.68 4.40 -2.96
N ILE A 91 11.51 5.59 -2.36
CA ILE A 91 10.37 6.44 -2.65
C ILE A 91 10.35 6.87 -4.12
N ALA A 92 11.51 7.24 -4.68
CA ALA A 92 11.61 7.76 -6.04
C ALA A 92 11.19 6.74 -7.12
N THR A 93 11.61 5.48 -6.96
CA THR A 93 11.46 4.44 -7.99
C THR A 93 10.34 3.45 -7.70
N ARG A 94 9.77 3.48 -6.48
CA ARG A 94 8.85 2.46 -5.95
C ARG A 94 9.46 1.07 -5.81
N TYR A 95 10.77 0.95 -5.97
CA TYR A 95 11.47 -0.31 -5.74
C TYR A 95 11.27 -0.74 -4.29
N ARG A 96 10.93 -2.01 -4.09
CA ARG A 96 10.64 -2.58 -2.77
C ARG A 96 11.55 -3.77 -2.49
N CYS A 97 12.03 -3.88 -1.27
CA CYS A 97 12.71 -5.08 -0.78
C CYS A 97 12.06 -5.46 0.55
N SER A 98 11.50 -6.66 0.60
CA SER A 98 10.84 -7.21 1.77
C SER A 98 11.78 -8.14 2.52
N PHE A 99 11.55 -8.30 3.81
CA PHE A 99 12.20 -9.33 4.62
C PHE A 99 11.29 -9.79 5.75
N ALA A 100 11.52 -11.00 6.23
CA ALA A 100 10.73 -11.58 7.30
C ALA A 100 11.47 -11.52 8.64
N LEU A 101 10.69 -11.36 9.70
CA LEU A 101 11.15 -11.30 11.07
C LEU A 101 10.40 -12.31 11.95
N THR A 102 11.10 -12.83 12.94
CA THR A 102 10.56 -13.79 13.92
C THR A 102 9.98 -13.08 15.15
N ASP A 103 10.50 -11.90 15.47
CA ASP A 103 10.04 -10.99 16.49
C ASP A 103 10.13 -9.52 16.02
N LYS A 104 9.62 -8.58 16.83
CA LYS A 104 9.64 -7.14 16.53
C LYS A 104 10.77 -6.39 17.26
N SER A 105 11.81 -7.09 17.71
CA SER A 105 12.91 -6.45 18.43
C SER A 105 13.68 -5.50 17.52
N SER A 106 14.16 -4.40 18.10
CA SER A 106 15.03 -3.46 17.39
C SER A 106 16.34 -4.12 16.95
N ALA A 107 16.86 -5.08 17.71
CA ALA A 107 18.06 -5.85 17.37
C ALA A 107 17.87 -6.68 16.10
N GLN A 108 16.74 -7.40 15.98
CA GLN A 108 16.45 -8.18 14.79
C GLN A 108 16.24 -7.27 13.57
N MET A 109 15.54 -6.16 13.76
CA MET A 109 15.36 -5.13 12.72
C MET A 109 16.71 -4.59 12.24
N ALA A 110 17.59 -4.20 13.16
CA ALA A 110 18.92 -3.68 12.85
C ALA A 110 19.74 -4.68 12.02
N LYS A 111 19.78 -5.96 12.43
CA LYS A 111 20.49 -7.02 11.70
C LYS A 111 19.95 -7.22 10.28
N ALA A 112 18.63 -7.20 10.11
CA ALA A 112 18.01 -7.35 8.80
C ALA A 112 18.29 -6.15 7.88
N ILE A 113 18.13 -4.92 8.40
CA ILE A 113 18.45 -3.68 7.69
C ILE A 113 19.93 -3.65 7.29
N GLN A 114 20.83 -4.01 8.20
CA GLN A 114 22.26 -4.10 7.92
C GLN A 114 22.54 -5.09 6.78
N LYS A 115 21.90 -6.26 6.80
CA LYS A 115 22.08 -7.27 5.74
C LYS A 115 21.67 -6.73 4.37
N ILE A 116 20.55 -6.00 4.30
CA ILE A 116 20.05 -5.43 3.05
C ILE A 116 21.00 -4.37 2.51
N TYR A 117 21.39 -3.39 3.32
CA TYR A 117 22.28 -2.31 2.86
C TYR A 117 23.72 -2.76 2.59
N ASN A 118 24.12 -3.94 3.08
CA ASN A 118 25.41 -4.53 2.78
C ASN A 118 25.40 -5.40 1.50
N ASP A 119 24.22 -5.68 0.91
CA ASP A 119 24.15 -6.44 -0.34
C ASP A 119 24.39 -5.51 -1.54
N LEU A 120 25.56 -5.65 -2.17
CA LEU A 120 25.95 -4.85 -3.31
C LEU A 120 25.15 -5.16 -4.59
N ASN A 121 24.38 -6.25 -4.61
CA ASN A 121 23.50 -6.59 -5.73
C ASN A 121 22.11 -5.96 -5.61
N ASP A 122 21.75 -5.43 -4.43
CA ASP A 122 20.48 -4.77 -4.22
C ASP A 122 20.56 -3.28 -4.62
N PRO A 123 19.58 -2.76 -5.38
CA PRO A 123 19.44 -1.32 -5.65
C PRO A 123 19.43 -0.40 -4.41
N LEU A 124 19.07 -0.93 -3.24
CA LEU A 124 19.01 -0.23 -1.97
C LEU A 124 20.40 0.14 -1.47
N ASN A 125 20.75 1.42 -1.60
CA ASN A 125 21.90 2.01 -0.93
C ASN A 125 21.43 2.86 0.26
N LEU A 126 22.37 3.22 1.14
CA LEU A 126 22.07 4.05 2.31
C LEU A 126 21.34 5.34 1.90
N PRO A 127 20.13 5.60 2.43
CA PRO A 127 19.38 6.78 2.07
C PRO A 127 19.82 8.00 2.89
N LYS A 128 19.51 9.20 2.41
CA LYS A 128 19.64 10.40 3.26
C LYS A 128 18.57 10.43 4.35
N ASP A 129 17.34 10.07 3.98
CA ASP A 129 16.17 10.06 4.85
C ASP A 129 15.57 8.65 4.96
N PHE A 130 15.35 8.18 6.18
CA PHE A 130 14.63 6.93 6.46
C PHE A 130 13.34 7.27 7.20
N ILE A 131 12.20 7.11 6.50
CA ILE A 131 10.88 7.55 6.96
C ILE A 131 10.12 6.35 7.53
N VAL A 132 9.74 6.43 8.80
CA VAL A 132 9.15 5.31 9.54
C VAL A 132 8.10 5.77 10.54
N ASP A 133 7.32 4.82 11.04
CA ASP A 133 6.41 5.08 12.15
C ASP A 133 7.19 5.24 13.45
N ARG A 134 6.52 5.72 14.49
CA ARG A 134 7.13 5.87 15.82
C ARG A 134 7.20 4.56 16.61
N GLY A 135 7.23 3.42 15.94
CA GLY A 135 7.24 2.10 16.57
C GLY A 135 8.58 1.79 17.26
N THR A 136 8.50 1.00 18.33
CA THR A 136 9.66 0.62 19.15
C THR A 136 10.73 -0.15 18.38
N LYS A 137 10.37 -0.84 17.29
CA LYS A 137 11.31 -1.55 16.41
C LYS A 137 12.33 -0.65 15.72
N TYR A 138 11.99 0.63 15.50
CA TYR A 138 12.88 1.64 14.92
C TYR A 138 13.59 2.50 15.98
N MET A 139 13.60 2.02 17.23
CA MET A 139 14.28 2.65 18.35
C MET A 139 15.46 1.75 18.79
N GLY A 140 16.21 2.16 19.81
CA GLY A 140 17.36 1.41 20.33
C GLY A 140 18.37 1.07 19.23
N GLU A 141 18.79 -0.20 19.18
CA GLU A 141 19.82 -0.69 18.23
C GLU A 141 19.55 -0.34 16.76
N CYS A 142 18.29 -0.40 16.31
CA CYS A 142 17.94 -0.04 14.93
C CYS A 142 18.18 1.45 14.66
N ARG A 143 17.84 2.31 15.63
CA ARG A 143 18.08 3.75 15.54
C ARG A 143 19.59 4.02 15.52
N ASP A 144 20.32 3.39 16.43
CA ASP A 144 21.75 3.60 16.57
C ASP A 144 22.51 3.16 15.31
N LEU A 145 22.10 2.03 14.71
CA LEU A 145 22.63 1.57 13.42
C LEU A 145 22.41 2.60 12.31
N LEU A 146 21.17 3.06 12.11
CA LEU A 146 20.85 4.04 11.05
C LEU A 146 21.62 5.36 11.24
N LEU A 147 21.72 5.83 12.49
CA LEU A 147 22.51 7.02 12.82
C LEU A 147 24.01 6.82 12.56
N SER A 148 24.55 5.62 12.83
CA SER A 148 25.96 5.29 12.55
C SER A 148 26.29 5.34 11.05
N TYR A 149 25.29 5.09 10.19
CA TYR A 149 25.40 5.23 8.74
C TYR A 149 25.18 6.67 8.24
N GLY A 150 24.98 7.64 9.14
CA GLY A 150 24.68 9.02 8.78
C GLY A 150 23.28 9.22 8.19
N VAL A 151 22.38 8.24 8.36
CA VAL A 151 21.00 8.31 7.87
C VAL A 151 20.15 9.13 8.83
N ARG A 152 19.41 10.10 8.30
CA ARG A 152 18.45 10.89 9.09
C ARG A 152 17.13 10.13 9.20
N ILE A 153 16.68 9.89 10.43
CA ILE A 153 15.42 9.19 10.67
C ILE A 153 14.30 10.22 10.80
N GLN A 154 13.24 10.05 9.99
CA GLN A 154 12.04 10.87 10.06
C GLN A 154 10.89 10.02 10.61
N TYR A 155 10.42 10.36 11.81
CA TYR A 155 9.26 9.72 12.42
C TYR A 155 7.98 10.41 11.97
N THR A 156 7.01 9.63 11.47
CA THR A 156 5.69 10.15 11.15
C THR A 156 4.73 9.93 12.33
N ASN A 157 3.89 10.92 12.59
CA ASN A 157 2.82 10.82 13.59
C ASN A 157 1.45 10.55 12.94
N SER A 158 1.37 10.55 11.60
CA SER A 158 0.13 10.30 10.86
C SER A 158 0.26 9.05 10.00
N LYS A 159 -0.84 8.29 9.89
CA LYS A 159 -0.92 7.12 9.00
C LYS A 159 -0.61 7.49 7.54
N HIS A 160 -0.91 8.72 7.13
CA HIS A 160 -0.66 9.21 5.77
C HIS A 160 0.84 9.47 5.50
N GLY A 161 1.65 9.75 6.52
CA GLY A 161 3.10 9.94 6.35
C GLY A 161 3.83 8.69 5.86
N ILE A 162 3.19 7.51 5.95
CA ILE A 162 3.74 6.22 5.53
C ILE A 162 2.82 5.56 4.48
N ALA A 163 2.01 6.33 3.75
CA ALA A 163 1.03 5.71 2.86
C ALA A 163 1.62 4.85 1.71
N ILE A 164 2.90 5.04 1.29
CA ILE A 164 3.53 4.22 0.24
C ILE A 164 3.76 2.78 0.72
N ALA A 165 4.36 2.61 1.90
CA ALA A 165 4.57 1.31 2.53
C ALA A 165 3.25 0.72 3.07
N LYS A 166 2.28 1.55 3.48
CA LYS A 166 0.95 1.04 3.86
C LYS A 166 0.15 0.53 2.65
N SER A 167 0.23 1.22 1.52
CA SER A 167 -0.36 0.76 0.26
C SER A 167 0.29 -0.54 -0.22
N ASP A 168 1.62 -0.65 -0.08
CA ASP A 168 2.34 -1.91 -0.30
C ASP A 168 1.75 -3.07 0.49
N HIS A 169 1.55 -2.85 1.79
CA HIS A 169 1.09 -3.87 2.70
C HIS A 169 -0.25 -4.44 2.25
N GLN A 170 -1.19 -3.57 1.88
CA GLN A 170 -2.53 -3.98 1.43
C GLN A 170 -2.46 -4.77 0.13
N GLU A 171 -1.60 -4.37 -0.80
CA GLU A 171 -1.39 -5.06 -2.06
C GLU A 171 -0.73 -6.43 -1.85
N PHE A 172 0.33 -6.48 -1.04
CA PHE A 172 1.01 -7.71 -0.67
C PHE A 172 0.07 -8.70 -0.01
N GLU A 173 -0.76 -8.26 0.94
CA GLU A 173 -1.75 -9.12 1.60
C GLU A 173 -2.74 -9.71 0.61
N LYS A 174 -3.28 -8.91 -0.33
CA LYS A 174 -4.19 -9.43 -1.37
C LYS A 174 -3.55 -10.58 -2.16
N HIS A 175 -2.30 -10.41 -2.59
CA HIS A 175 -1.60 -11.46 -3.33
C HIS A 175 -1.24 -12.65 -2.45
N ALA A 176 -0.65 -12.42 -1.27
CA ALA A 176 -0.23 -13.48 -0.37
C ALA A 176 -1.40 -14.36 0.09
N TYR A 177 -2.54 -13.75 0.46
CA TYR A 177 -3.73 -14.50 0.84
C TYR A 177 -4.35 -15.22 -0.36
N PHE A 178 -4.33 -14.64 -1.56
CA PHE A 178 -4.78 -15.35 -2.76
C PHE A 178 -3.98 -16.64 -3.00
N TRP A 179 -2.65 -16.60 -2.85
CA TRP A 179 -1.81 -17.80 -2.96
C TRP A 179 -2.08 -18.82 -1.83
N GLN A 180 -2.29 -18.34 -0.60
CA GLN A 180 -2.64 -19.22 0.53
C GLN A 180 -3.99 -19.88 0.33
N ASP A 181 -5.00 -19.13 -0.10
CA ASP A 181 -6.34 -19.65 -0.42
C ASP A 181 -6.26 -20.69 -1.55
N ALA A 182 -5.43 -20.45 -2.57
CA ALA A 182 -5.18 -21.40 -3.65
C ALA A 182 -4.53 -22.70 -3.13
N GLU A 183 -3.55 -22.61 -2.23
CA GLU A 183 -2.95 -23.78 -1.58
C GLU A 183 -3.96 -24.50 -0.66
N ASP A 184 -4.83 -23.78 0.03
CA ASP A 184 -5.87 -24.34 0.92
C ASP A 184 -6.84 -25.26 0.19
N PHE A 185 -7.13 -24.99 -1.10
CA PHE A 185 -7.92 -25.91 -1.93
C PHE A 185 -7.26 -27.28 -2.13
N HIS A 186 -5.95 -27.39 -1.94
CA HIS A 186 -5.19 -28.63 -2.04
C HIS A 186 -4.91 -29.30 -0.69
N LEU A 187 -5.32 -28.67 0.42
CA LEU A 187 -5.13 -29.17 1.78
C LEU A 187 -6.38 -29.87 2.32
N SER A 188 -6.23 -30.58 3.43
CA SER A 188 -7.38 -31.14 4.14
C SER A 188 -8.24 -30.00 4.73
N LEU A 189 -9.54 -30.22 4.90
CA LEU A 189 -10.49 -29.20 5.42
C LEU A 189 -10.12 -28.65 6.82
N THR A 190 -9.23 -29.33 7.54
CA THR A 190 -8.75 -28.91 8.86
C THR A 190 -7.43 -28.14 8.82
N ASP A 191 -6.74 -28.17 7.68
CA ASP A 191 -5.45 -27.51 7.49
C ASP A 191 -5.62 -26.17 6.77
N ARG A 192 -4.72 -25.25 7.07
CA ARG A 192 -4.59 -23.98 6.34
C ARG A 192 -3.13 -23.69 6.08
N SER A 193 -2.82 -23.29 4.86
CA SER A 193 -1.52 -22.78 4.47
C SER A 193 -1.23 -21.52 5.27
N ARG A 194 -0.03 -21.53 5.84
CA ARG A 194 0.57 -20.34 6.46
C ARG A 194 1.84 -19.97 5.71
N THR A 195 2.05 -20.56 4.53
CA THR A 195 3.27 -20.41 3.76
C THR A 195 3.23 -19.04 3.09
N TRP A 196 4.10 -18.13 3.51
CA TRP A 196 4.30 -16.84 2.85
C TRP A 196 5.77 -16.46 2.78
N PHE A 197 6.61 -16.96 3.70
CA PHE A 197 8.03 -16.64 3.77
C PHE A 197 8.76 -16.98 2.46
N LYS A 198 8.47 -18.16 1.88
CA LYS A 198 9.09 -18.58 0.61
C LYS A 198 8.62 -17.75 -0.59
N GLY A 199 7.39 -17.28 -0.56
CA GLY A 199 6.79 -16.47 -1.65
C GLY A 199 7.23 -15.00 -1.63
N LEU A 200 7.90 -14.55 -0.58
CA LEU A 200 8.24 -13.15 -0.37
C LEU A 200 9.15 -12.58 -1.48
N CYS A 201 10.23 -13.28 -1.83
CA CYS A 201 11.11 -12.87 -2.93
C CYS A 201 10.41 -12.94 -4.30
N ILE A 202 9.49 -13.88 -4.49
CA ILE A 202 8.72 -14.02 -5.73
C ILE A 202 7.80 -12.81 -5.90
N ASN A 203 7.10 -12.42 -4.83
CA ASN A 203 6.23 -11.25 -4.83
C ASN A 203 7.03 -9.97 -5.13
N ASP A 204 8.15 -9.75 -4.44
CA ASP A 204 9.00 -8.58 -4.71
C ASP A 204 9.49 -8.55 -6.17
N ASN A 205 9.87 -9.70 -6.73
CA ASN A 205 10.25 -9.80 -8.14
C ASN A 205 9.10 -9.45 -9.08
N ILE A 206 7.88 -9.92 -8.80
CA ILE A 206 6.70 -9.58 -9.61
C ILE A 206 6.50 -8.05 -9.57
N PHE A 207 6.45 -7.45 -8.38
CA PHE A 207 6.22 -6.02 -8.22
C PHE A 207 7.31 -5.16 -8.83
N ASN A 208 8.59 -5.48 -8.58
CA ASN A 208 9.72 -4.72 -9.08
C ASN A 208 9.89 -4.81 -10.60
N ASN A 209 9.26 -5.80 -11.26
CA ASN A 209 9.26 -5.97 -12.71
C ASN A 209 7.92 -5.59 -13.37
N THR A 210 6.91 -5.18 -12.60
CA THR A 210 5.60 -4.78 -13.14
C THR A 210 5.54 -3.26 -13.32
N PRO A 211 5.12 -2.74 -14.49
CA PRO A 211 4.99 -1.31 -14.71
C PRO A 211 3.99 -0.65 -13.78
N THR A 212 4.38 0.46 -13.16
CA THR A 212 3.46 1.27 -12.33
C THR A 212 2.79 2.35 -13.18
N LEU A 213 1.53 2.71 -12.92
CA LEU A 213 0.86 3.78 -13.68
C LEU A 213 1.49 5.17 -13.46
N LEU A 214 2.05 5.42 -12.27
CA LEU A 214 2.66 6.71 -11.91
C LEU A 214 3.90 7.05 -12.76
N ILE A 215 4.78 6.08 -12.97
CA ILE A 215 6.04 6.24 -13.71
C ILE A 215 5.89 5.71 -15.13
N GLY A 216 5.06 4.68 -15.30
CA GLY A 216 4.82 4.01 -16.57
C GLY A 216 5.86 2.97 -16.97
N MET A 217 6.69 2.57 -16.02
CA MET A 217 7.77 1.60 -16.15
C MET A 217 7.83 0.79 -14.86
N SER A 218 8.53 -0.34 -14.91
CA SER A 218 8.74 -1.13 -13.69
C SER A 218 9.73 -0.42 -12.75
N PRO A 219 9.66 -0.68 -11.43
CA PRO A 219 10.65 -0.16 -10.49
C PRO A 219 12.09 -0.49 -10.86
N ASN A 220 12.38 -1.70 -11.35
CA ASN A 220 13.72 -2.11 -11.79
C ASN A 220 14.23 -1.29 -12.98
N GLU A 221 13.39 -1.07 -13.99
CA GLU A 221 13.75 -0.20 -15.11
C GLU A 221 13.97 1.25 -14.65
N THR A 222 13.15 1.71 -13.71
CA THR A 222 13.23 3.06 -13.16
C THR A 222 14.52 3.25 -12.38
N VAL A 223 14.94 2.27 -11.56
CA VAL A 223 16.24 2.26 -10.88
C VAL A 223 17.37 2.40 -11.90
N LYS A 224 17.37 1.57 -12.95
CA LYS A 224 18.41 1.61 -14.01
C LYS A 224 18.50 2.98 -14.69
N LYS A 225 17.37 3.65 -14.91
CA LYS A 225 17.32 5.02 -15.46
C LYS A 225 17.79 6.06 -14.45
N ALA A 226 17.37 5.93 -13.19
CA ALA A 226 17.72 6.86 -12.12
C ALA A 226 19.21 6.82 -11.73
N LEU A 227 19.93 5.74 -12.07
CA LEU A 227 21.40 5.73 -11.99
C LEU A 227 22.06 6.72 -12.96
N LYS A 228 21.36 7.12 -14.03
CA LYS A 228 21.85 8.06 -15.06
C LYS A 228 21.24 9.45 -14.96
N GLY A 229 20.30 9.69 -14.05
CA GLY A 229 19.54 10.94 -13.98
C GLY A 229 18.46 10.93 -12.91
N LYS A 230 17.50 11.85 -12.99
CA LYS A 230 16.36 11.90 -12.08
C LYS A 230 15.20 11.04 -12.60
N VAL A 231 14.37 10.54 -11.69
CA VAL A 231 13.11 9.89 -12.03
C VAL A 231 12.11 10.92 -12.54
N GLU A 232 11.51 10.64 -13.69
CA GLU A 232 10.42 11.44 -14.25
C GLU A 232 9.08 10.78 -13.93
N HIS A 233 8.13 11.56 -13.44
CA HIS A 233 6.77 11.12 -13.18
C HIS A 233 5.86 11.54 -14.33
N ARG A 234 4.91 10.69 -14.73
CA ARG A 234 3.95 11.00 -15.81
C ARG A 234 2.94 12.08 -15.45
N ARG A 235 2.85 12.44 -14.17
CA ARG A 235 1.93 13.45 -13.64
C ARG A 235 2.62 14.27 -12.54
N PRO A 236 2.14 15.48 -12.25
CA PRO A 236 2.62 16.24 -11.09
C PRO A 236 2.33 15.51 -9.77
N VAL A 237 3.28 15.56 -8.85
CA VAL A 237 3.25 14.86 -7.55
C VAL A 237 3.59 15.83 -6.42
N CYS A 238 2.99 15.67 -5.24
CA CYS A 238 3.21 16.51 -4.05
C CYS A 238 3.24 18.02 -4.38
N TYR A 239 4.35 18.74 -4.13
CA TYR A 239 4.48 20.20 -4.36
C TYR A 239 4.32 20.65 -5.81
N ASN A 240 4.48 19.74 -6.77
CA ASN A 240 4.26 20.06 -8.17
C ASN A 240 2.77 20.04 -8.54
N LYS A 241 1.89 19.51 -7.67
CA LYS A 241 0.45 19.62 -7.85
C LYS A 241 0.00 21.03 -7.42
N PRO A 242 -0.94 21.66 -8.15
CA PRO A 242 -1.57 22.89 -7.69
C PRO A 242 -2.16 22.68 -6.28
N LEU A 243 -1.96 23.64 -5.38
CA LEU A 243 -2.64 23.63 -4.09
C LEU A 243 -4.14 23.86 -4.29
N LEU A 244 -4.97 23.22 -3.46
CA LEU A 244 -6.37 23.64 -3.34
C LEU A 244 -6.40 24.96 -2.55
N PRO A 245 -7.08 26.01 -3.05
CA PRO A 245 -7.20 27.26 -2.32
C PRO A 245 -7.83 27.08 -0.94
N SER A 246 -7.39 27.88 0.04
CA SER A 246 -8.15 28.05 1.29
C SER A 246 -9.58 28.48 0.95
N TYR A 247 -10.54 28.06 1.78
CA TYR A 247 -11.96 28.28 1.56
C TYR A 247 -12.61 27.48 0.41
N THR A 248 -11.88 26.54 -0.21
CA THR A 248 -12.51 25.60 -1.15
C THR A 248 -13.43 24.64 -0.40
N GLU A 249 -14.65 24.48 -0.90
CA GLU A 249 -15.62 23.50 -0.41
C GLU A 249 -15.32 22.11 -0.95
N VAL A 250 -15.23 21.14 -0.03
CA VAL A 250 -14.83 19.77 -0.31
C VAL A 250 -15.68 18.79 0.48
N TRP A 251 -15.85 17.59 -0.07
CA TRP A 251 -16.21 16.40 0.70
C TRP A 251 -14.92 15.66 1.04
N HIS A 252 -14.82 15.08 2.23
CA HIS A 252 -13.66 14.25 2.61
C HIS A 252 -14.01 12.77 2.54
N LEU A 253 -13.01 11.93 2.29
CA LEU A 253 -13.16 10.48 2.33
C LEU A 253 -13.39 10.04 3.78
N LEU A 254 -14.39 9.20 4.03
CA LEU A 254 -14.72 8.71 5.37
C LEU A 254 -13.79 7.59 5.81
N GLU A 255 -13.20 7.69 7.00
CA GLU A 255 -12.43 6.59 7.61
C GLU A 255 -13.36 5.41 8.01
N PRO A 256 -12.81 4.18 8.14
CA PRO A 256 -13.56 3.07 8.71
C PRO A 256 -14.07 3.39 10.13
N GLY A 257 -15.40 3.41 10.31
CA GLY A 257 -16.05 3.65 11.60
C GLY A 257 -16.56 5.07 11.85
N GLU A 258 -16.36 6.00 10.92
CA GLU A 258 -16.92 7.37 11.02
C GLU A 258 -18.44 7.45 10.74
N LEU A 259 -19.00 6.46 10.04
CA LEU A 259 -20.44 6.31 9.83
C LEU A 259 -21.08 5.51 10.96
N GLU A 260 -22.23 5.96 11.47
CA GLU A 260 -23.06 5.18 12.40
C GLU A 260 -23.46 3.83 11.76
N GLY A 261 -23.11 2.71 12.40
CA GLY A 261 -23.59 1.37 12.00
C GLY A 261 -22.54 0.29 11.68
N GLY A 262 -21.24 0.57 11.75
CA GLY A 262 -20.19 -0.47 11.66
C GLY A 262 -19.68 -0.78 10.23
N ARG A 263 -19.56 -2.08 9.87
CA ARG A 263 -18.84 -2.54 8.64
C ARG A 263 -19.50 -2.03 7.36
N LYS A 264 -18.70 -1.32 6.54
CA LYS A 264 -19.01 -0.74 5.23
C LYS A 264 -19.43 -1.79 4.20
N ARG A 265 -20.42 -1.47 3.35
CA ARG A 265 -20.69 -2.17 2.09
C ARG A 265 -20.03 -1.41 0.94
N ALA A 266 -19.60 -2.12 -0.10
CA ALA A 266 -18.88 -1.54 -1.24
C ALA A 266 -19.66 -0.47 -2.03
N THR A 267 -20.98 -0.39 -1.83
CA THR A 267 -21.89 0.57 -2.49
C THR A 267 -22.20 1.80 -1.63
N ASP A 268 -21.68 1.89 -0.41
CA ASP A 268 -21.96 3.01 0.49
C ASP A 268 -21.25 4.27 -0.02
N CYS A 269 -21.88 5.43 0.16
CA CYS A 269 -21.25 6.70 -0.17
C CYS A 269 -19.99 6.87 0.71
N ASN A 270 -18.81 6.86 0.10
CA ASN A 270 -17.54 6.89 0.82
C ASN A 270 -17.10 8.30 1.23
N TRP A 271 -17.93 9.31 0.95
CA TRP A 271 -17.63 10.71 1.17
C TRP A 271 -18.47 11.26 2.32
N SER A 272 -17.94 12.27 3.00
CA SER A 272 -18.61 12.94 4.10
C SER A 272 -20.01 13.40 3.70
N PRO A 273 -21.03 13.22 4.58
CA PRO A 273 -22.37 13.71 4.30
C PRO A 273 -22.44 15.24 4.32
N GLU A 274 -21.53 15.88 5.04
CA GLU A 274 -21.41 17.33 5.16
C GLU A 274 -20.32 17.88 4.23
N VAL A 275 -20.52 19.15 3.85
CA VAL A 275 -19.54 19.95 3.12
C VAL A 275 -18.59 20.58 4.11
N PHE A 276 -17.30 20.43 3.85
CA PHE A 276 -16.24 21.04 4.65
C PHE A 276 -15.49 22.08 3.83
N THR A 277 -14.87 23.00 4.55
CA THR A 277 -14.07 24.07 3.96
C THR A 277 -12.61 23.87 4.32
N ILE A 278 -11.72 23.99 3.34
CA ILE A 278 -10.28 23.94 3.60
C ILE A 278 -9.87 25.15 4.45
N ASP A 279 -9.32 24.88 5.63
CA ASP A 279 -8.75 25.88 6.53
C ASP A 279 -7.31 26.22 6.13
N SER A 280 -6.44 25.22 6.28
CA SER A 280 -5.00 25.39 6.14
C SER A 280 -4.37 24.13 5.56
N TYR A 281 -3.09 24.23 5.20
CA TYR A 281 -2.30 23.08 4.74
C TYR A 281 -0.96 23.04 5.45
N LEU A 282 -0.48 21.83 5.73
CA LEU A 282 0.82 21.54 6.32
C LEU A 282 1.74 20.97 5.24
N ILE A 283 2.84 21.68 5.00
CA ILE A 283 3.90 21.27 4.09
C ILE A 283 5.13 20.90 4.92
N LYS A 284 5.59 19.66 4.78
CA LYS A 284 6.83 19.15 5.38
C LYS A 284 7.63 18.40 4.33
N GLU A 285 8.94 18.62 4.30
CA GLU A 285 9.82 17.97 3.32
C GLU A 285 9.62 16.44 3.36
N ASN A 286 9.56 15.81 2.18
CA ASN A 286 9.38 14.37 1.99
C ASN A 286 8.06 13.79 2.54
N GLN A 287 7.09 14.63 2.91
CA GLN A 287 5.74 14.22 3.30
C GLN A 287 4.69 14.77 2.31
N PRO A 288 3.51 14.13 2.23
CA PRO A 288 2.41 14.70 1.47
C PRO A 288 1.98 16.04 2.06
N ILE A 289 1.40 16.87 1.20
CA ILE A 289 0.66 18.05 1.65
C ILE A 289 -0.58 17.54 2.38
N LEU A 290 -0.69 17.93 3.65
CA LEU A 290 -1.84 17.59 4.48
C LEU A 290 -2.75 18.81 4.60
N TYR A 291 -4.01 18.67 4.20
CA TYR A 291 -5.05 19.67 4.30
C TYR A 291 -5.80 19.51 5.62
N LYS A 292 -6.06 20.63 6.29
CA LYS A 292 -6.92 20.72 7.47
C LYS A 292 -8.23 21.36 7.07
N LEU A 293 -9.32 20.84 7.62
CA LEU A 293 -10.67 21.34 7.38
C LEU A 293 -11.12 22.19 8.58
N TYR A 294 -11.89 23.25 8.32
CA TYR A 294 -12.53 24.03 9.38
C TYR A 294 -13.43 23.13 10.24
N ASN A 295 -13.39 23.30 11.56
CA ASN A 295 -14.12 22.53 12.58
C ASN A 295 -13.71 21.06 12.78
N ASP A 296 -12.77 20.53 11.99
CA ASP A 296 -12.19 19.21 12.22
C ASP A 296 -10.79 19.34 12.86
N LEU A 297 -10.77 19.35 14.19
CA LEU A 297 -9.54 19.51 14.97
C LEU A 297 -8.66 18.25 14.99
N ARG A 298 -9.10 17.11 14.47
CA ARG A 298 -8.43 15.82 14.68
C ARG A 298 -7.85 15.18 13.42
N CYS A 299 -8.43 15.43 12.25
CA CYS A 299 -8.00 14.77 11.02
C CYS A 299 -7.25 15.71 10.07
N SER A 300 -6.39 15.13 9.23
CA SER A 300 -5.69 15.86 8.16
C SER A 300 -5.65 14.98 6.93
N PHE A 301 -6.01 15.55 5.78
CA PHE A 301 -6.32 14.81 4.57
C PHE A 301 -5.28 15.05 3.49
N VAL A 302 -4.99 14.06 2.65
CA VAL A 302 -4.25 14.31 1.40
C VAL A 302 -5.20 14.79 0.31
N ARG A 303 -4.68 15.36 -0.78
CA ARG A 303 -5.52 15.84 -1.90
C ARG A 303 -6.41 14.73 -2.46
N GLU A 304 -5.94 13.49 -2.50
CA GLU A 304 -6.67 12.33 -3.02
C GLU A 304 -7.86 11.89 -2.15
N GLU A 305 -7.90 12.37 -0.90
CA GLU A 305 -8.97 12.14 0.08
C GLU A 305 -9.98 13.29 0.11
N LEU A 306 -9.85 14.28 -0.78
CA LEU A 306 -10.74 15.42 -0.89
C LEU A 306 -11.38 15.48 -2.27
N GLN A 307 -12.70 15.62 -2.31
CA GLN A 307 -13.46 15.85 -3.53
C GLN A 307 -13.96 17.29 -3.56
N ILE A 308 -13.53 18.09 -4.55
CA ILE A 308 -13.98 19.47 -4.72
C ILE A 308 -15.46 19.48 -5.14
N ILE A 309 -16.26 20.28 -4.46
CA ILE A 309 -17.62 20.57 -4.89
C ILE A 309 -17.55 21.56 -6.04
N LYS A 310 -18.01 21.13 -7.22
CA LYS A 310 -18.24 22.04 -8.33
C LYS A 310 -19.65 22.55 -8.21
N HIS A 311 -19.81 23.83 -7.88
CA HIS A 311 -21.08 24.52 -8.12
C HIS A 311 -21.31 24.52 -9.63
N MET A 312 -22.33 23.79 -10.09
CA MET A 312 -22.80 23.93 -11.47
C MET A 312 -23.49 25.30 -11.54
N GLY A 313 -22.75 26.28 -12.07
CA GLY A 313 -23.32 27.56 -12.50
C GLY A 313 -24.13 27.40 -13.77
#